data_AF-A0A352FQF2-F1
#
_entry.id   AF-A0A352FQF2-F1
#
_cell.length_a   1.000
_cell.length_b   1.000
_cell.length_c   1.000
_cell.angle_alpha   90.00
_cell.angle_beta   90.00
_cell.angle_gamma   90.00
#
_symmetry.space_group_name_H-M   'P 1'
#
loop_
_entity.id
_entity.type
_entity.pdbx_description
1 polymer ?
#
loop_
_entity_poly.entity_id
_entity_poly.type
_entity_poly.pdbx_seq_one_letter_code
_entity_poly.pdbx_strand_id
1 'polypeptide(L)'
;MKNSPFPCAVFRFACRKIAPLVFAIITGLLITTAAPSALGQATADSNIRISQIYTRGGEPGAIYQNDFIELFNRGNSFVDINGWTLNIMSIEGSSASVVGVRFVSNSSIPIAPGAHVLFQFTGSGTNGQPLNGDFPIPFVNLGSTGGQITLLGKDQTLPAGCPASPDLTGAVVDLVGYGTATCSEGTPTIAPSAAKSLLRIGGGCTDTNNDLADFSFADPNPRGLTSAATPCGSQTFSIINFAAPQFEGFEGGAGSAQITVTRIGDVSAAATADYFTTDGTASERSDYTTSVGTLRFAPGETQKTFDVLINGDGILEPNETVFLGLLNATGNAGIGPRNSAQLIIHDGPSFFPGNPANPVDASSFYADQHYHDFLNRISDPSGLSFWTTNIESCGTDVQCREVKRIDTSAAFFLSIEFQRTGFLVYRLYRASLPATAPRPRALPRYREFVRDTQTIGRGVIVGNPGWEQLLEANTVDLINSFVSRDEFLANYPLTLSAAQYVDKLNTQAGGVLTTTERDALVNGLVTQQESRATVLRKVAENVTFTNAEFNRAFVLMQYFGYLRRSPDDAPNTNFDGFDFWLAKLNQFNGDYRAAEMVKAFINSAEYRNRFGS
;
A
#
# COMPACT_ATOMS: atom_id res chain seq x y z
N MET A 1 -6.70 -1.22 -60.69
CA MET A 1 -7.53 -0.36 -61.56
C MET A 1 -8.08 0.79 -60.72
N LYS A 2 -7.79 2.01 -61.17
CA LYS A 2 -8.34 3.34 -60.78
C LYS A 2 -8.09 3.78 -59.33
N ASN A 3 -7.10 4.64 -59.06
CA ASN A 3 -6.97 6.09 -59.33
C ASN A 3 -7.50 6.94 -58.16
N SER A 4 -6.59 7.16 -57.19
CA SER A 4 -6.05 8.43 -56.63
C SER A 4 -6.72 9.81 -56.96
N PRO A 5 -6.22 10.95 -56.40
CA PRO A 5 -6.77 11.76 -55.29
C PRO A 5 -6.98 13.24 -55.73
N PHE A 6 -7.17 14.23 -54.83
CA PHE A 6 -6.82 15.68 -54.96
C PHE A 6 -7.66 16.58 -54.00
N PRO A 7 -7.33 17.87 -53.73
CA PRO A 7 -6.02 18.49 -53.42
C PRO A 7 -6.05 19.49 -52.23
N CYS A 8 -4.83 19.89 -51.87
CA CYS A 8 -4.40 21.10 -51.17
C CYS A 8 -4.95 22.42 -51.78
N ALA A 9 -5.22 23.44 -50.95
CA ALA A 9 -5.41 24.83 -51.39
C ALA A 9 -4.58 25.80 -50.54
N VAL A 10 -3.72 26.53 -51.24
CA VAL A 10 -2.80 27.59 -50.82
C VAL A 10 -3.48 28.94 -51.07
N PHE A 11 -3.26 29.94 -50.20
CA PHE A 11 -3.30 31.35 -50.61
C PHE A 11 -2.10 32.14 -50.09
N ARG A 12 -1.48 32.86 -51.02
CA ARG A 12 -0.31 33.76 -50.94
C ARG A 12 -0.74 35.23 -50.75
N PHE A 13 0.28 36.08 -50.58
CA PHE A 13 0.40 37.55 -50.80
C PHE A 13 0.48 38.38 -49.49
N ALA A 14 1.37 39.36 -49.29
CA ALA A 14 2.44 39.94 -50.10
C ALA A 14 3.42 40.76 -49.21
N CYS A 15 4.55 41.12 -49.80
CA CYS A 15 5.70 41.85 -49.25
C CYS A 15 5.64 43.37 -49.57
N ARG A 16 6.15 44.25 -48.69
CA ARG A 16 6.87 45.54 -48.95
C ARG A 16 7.18 46.23 -47.59
N LYS A 17 8.40 46.54 -47.14
CA LYS A 17 9.57 47.35 -47.59
C LYS A 17 9.56 48.85 -47.17
N ILE A 18 10.56 49.19 -46.33
CA ILE A 18 11.45 50.40 -46.25
C ILE A 18 11.12 51.56 -45.25
N ALA A 19 11.91 51.59 -44.15
CA ALA A 19 12.75 52.63 -43.45
C ALA A 19 12.53 54.17 -43.62
N PRO A 20 13.19 55.12 -42.87
CA PRO A 20 14.25 55.04 -41.82
C PRO A 20 14.20 56.06 -40.62
N LEU A 21 15.20 55.92 -39.70
CA LEU A 21 15.94 56.92 -38.87
C LEU A 21 15.22 57.94 -37.94
N VAL A 22 15.59 57.94 -36.63
CA VAL A 22 16.13 59.12 -35.91
C VAL A 22 17.14 58.67 -34.81
N PHE A 23 18.24 59.42 -34.73
CA PHE A 23 19.41 59.35 -33.85
C PHE A 23 19.11 59.89 -32.44
N ALA A 24 19.69 59.28 -31.39
CA ALA A 24 19.99 60.00 -30.15
C ALA A 24 21.24 59.40 -29.47
N ILE A 25 22.32 60.17 -29.52
CA ILE A 25 23.52 60.07 -28.67
C ILE A 25 23.11 60.50 -27.25
N ILE A 26 23.64 59.87 -26.18
CA ILE A 26 24.13 60.53 -24.96
C ILE A 26 24.82 59.51 -24.02
N THR A 27 26.13 59.73 -23.86
CA THR A 27 27.05 59.49 -22.73
C THR A 27 27.15 58.13 -22.05
N GLY A 28 28.37 57.56 -22.13
CA GLY A 28 28.83 56.48 -21.27
C GLY A 28 28.90 56.89 -19.79
N LEU A 29 28.40 56.00 -18.95
CA LEU A 29 28.56 56.05 -17.50
C LEU A 29 29.38 54.82 -17.10
N LEU A 30 30.53 55.05 -16.46
CA LEU A 30 31.33 54.01 -15.83
C LEU A 30 30.45 53.26 -14.82
N ILE A 31 30.22 51.96 -15.03
CA ILE A 31 29.67 51.07 -14.02
C ILE A 31 30.83 50.67 -13.12
N THR A 32 31.02 51.42 -12.03
CA THR A 32 31.79 50.94 -10.89
C THR A 32 30.98 49.84 -10.20
N THR A 33 31.57 48.65 -10.04
CA THR A 33 31.03 47.57 -9.22
C THR A 33 30.95 48.02 -7.76
N ALA A 34 29.78 48.51 -7.34
CA ALA A 34 29.48 48.70 -5.94
C ALA A 34 29.21 47.33 -5.32
N ALA A 35 29.93 47.01 -4.23
CA ALA A 35 29.59 45.89 -3.37
C ALA A 35 28.13 46.04 -2.90
N PRO A 36 27.35 44.95 -2.81
CA PRO A 36 25.98 45.03 -2.33
C PRO A 36 25.99 45.61 -0.91
N SER A 37 25.47 46.83 -0.81
CA SER A 37 25.19 47.48 0.46
C SER A 37 23.98 46.75 1.06
N ALA A 38 24.04 46.45 2.36
CA ALA A 38 22.97 45.81 3.11
C ALA A 38 21.63 46.50 2.85
N LEU A 39 20.77 45.87 2.06
CA LEU A 39 19.38 46.27 1.89
C LEU A 39 18.66 45.96 3.20
N GLY A 40 18.04 46.99 3.78
CA GLY A 40 17.23 46.87 4.99
C GLY A 40 16.17 45.78 4.83
N GLN A 41 16.14 44.89 5.81
CA GLN A 41 15.20 43.79 5.92
C GLN A 41 13.82 44.37 6.21
N ALA A 42 12.98 44.54 5.18
CA ALA A 42 11.53 44.60 5.39
C ALA A 42 11.10 43.28 6.03
N THR A 43 10.12 43.33 6.94
CA THR A 43 9.52 42.17 7.62
C THR A 43 8.91 41.22 6.59
N ALA A 44 9.76 40.40 5.98
CA ALA A 44 9.35 39.25 5.20
C ALA A 44 8.79 38.25 6.19
N ASP A 45 7.50 37.99 6.06
CA ASP A 45 6.86 36.82 6.63
C ASP A 45 7.79 35.61 6.38
N SER A 46 8.33 35.03 7.45
CA SER A 46 9.40 34.04 7.35
C SER A 46 8.83 32.74 6.80
N ASN A 47 8.93 32.56 5.48
CA ASN A 47 8.44 31.40 4.75
C ASN A 47 9.40 30.19 4.82
N ILE A 48 10.20 30.07 5.89
CA ILE A 48 10.97 28.85 6.13
C ILE A 48 10.07 27.85 6.85
N ARG A 49 10.06 26.59 6.39
CA ARG A 49 9.36 25.48 7.06
C ARG A 49 10.25 24.27 7.19
N ILE A 50 10.04 23.47 8.23
CA ILE A 50 10.59 22.13 8.38
C ILE A 50 9.96 21.27 7.29
N SER A 51 10.76 20.81 6.34
CA SER A 51 10.29 20.06 5.18
C SER A 51 10.48 18.57 5.32
N GLN A 52 11.46 18.10 6.11
CA GLN A 52 11.66 16.67 6.35
C GLN A 52 12.27 16.43 7.73
N ILE A 53 11.82 15.36 8.39
CA ILE A 53 12.35 14.88 9.67
C ILE A 53 12.61 13.39 9.51
N TYR A 54 13.85 12.97 9.71
CA TYR A 54 14.23 11.56 9.74
C TYR A 54 14.82 11.21 11.10
N THR A 55 14.17 10.29 11.78
CA THR A 55 14.55 9.82 13.11
C THR A 55 15.07 8.39 13.01
N ARG A 56 15.79 7.93 14.04
CA ARG A 56 16.22 6.53 14.21
C ARG A 56 17.25 6.07 13.17
N GLY A 57 18.07 7.00 12.68
CA GLY A 57 19.25 6.69 11.90
C GLY A 57 20.17 5.73 12.68
N GLY A 58 20.85 4.83 11.98
CA GLY A 58 21.75 3.86 12.61
C GLY A 58 21.07 2.60 13.17
N GLU A 59 19.75 2.58 13.34
CA GLU A 59 19.01 1.40 13.80
C GLU A 59 18.81 0.35 12.67
N PRO A 60 18.53 -0.93 12.99
CA PRO A 60 18.21 -1.92 11.97
C PRO A 60 17.05 -1.46 11.07
N GLY A 61 17.27 -1.50 9.75
CA GLY A 61 16.33 -0.98 8.75
C GLY A 61 16.51 0.50 8.39
N ALA A 62 17.43 1.21 9.05
CA ALA A 62 17.77 2.59 8.71
C ALA A 62 18.46 2.71 7.35
N ILE A 63 18.08 3.74 6.58
CA ILE A 63 18.72 4.10 5.31
C ILE A 63 20.01 4.89 5.56
N TYR A 64 19.99 5.77 6.58
CA TYR A 64 21.12 6.59 6.98
C TYR A 64 21.55 6.28 8.42
N GLN A 65 22.84 6.50 8.72
CA GLN A 65 23.40 6.37 10.07
C GLN A 65 22.99 7.50 11.00
N ASN A 66 22.49 8.60 10.44
CA ASN A 66 22.23 9.84 11.13
C ASN A 66 20.76 10.19 11.07
N ASP A 67 20.28 10.82 12.14
CA ASP A 67 19.04 11.58 12.12
C ASP A 67 19.24 12.88 11.35
N PHE A 68 18.18 13.46 10.79
CA PHE A 68 18.26 14.78 10.16
C PHE A 68 16.95 15.57 10.24
N ILE A 69 17.10 16.89 10.20
CA ILE A 69 16.01 17.85 9.97
C ILE A 69 16.37 18.67 8.73
N GLU A 70 15.42 18.81 7.83
CA GLU A 70 15.53 19.64 6.63
C GLU A 70 14.63 20.88 6.79
N LEU A 71 15.17 22.07 6.50
CA LEU A 71 14.36 23.27 6.34
C LEU A 71 14.26 23.63 4.86
N PHE A 72 13.17 24.26 4.48
CA PHE A 72 12.85 24.68 3.11
C PHE A 72 12.33 26.10 3.07
N ASN A 73 12.78 26.87 2.08
CA ASN A 73 12.22 28.19 1.81
C ASN A 73 11.07 28.09 0.80
N ARG A 74 9.82 28.12 1.29
CA ARG A 74 8.61 28.17 0.45
C ARG A 74 8.28 29.56 -0.09
N GLY A 75 9.05 30.58 0.29
CA GLY A 75 8.86 31.96 -0.12
C GLY A 75 9.39 32.23 -1.53
N ASN A 76 9.28 33.49 -1.96
CA ASN A 76 9.75 33.97 -3.25
C ASN A 76 10.99 34.89 -3.13
N SER A 77 11.52 35.07 -1.92
CA SER A 77 12.73 35.84 -1.63
C SER A 77 13.76 35.02 -0.85
N PHE A 78 15.02 35.43 -0.88
CA PHE A 78 16.05 34.86 0.00
C PHE A 78 15.70 35.11 1.47
N VAL A 79 16.01 34.14 2.33
CA VAL A 79 15.92 34.27 3.79
C VAL A 79 17.27 33.94 4.40
N ASP A 80 17.82 34.85 5.18
CA ASP A 80 19.03 34.60 5.98
C ASP A 80 18.64 34.05 7.36
N ILE A 81 19.01 32.80 7.63
CA ILE A 81 18.71 32.14 8.90
C ILE A 81 19.83 32.33 9.96
N ASN A 82 20.82 33.19 9.69
CA ASN A 82 21.84 33.52 10.68
C ASN A 82 21.20 34.16 11.94
N GLY A 83 21.44 33.58 13.11
CA GLY A 83 20.89 33.97 14.40
C GLY A 83 19.56 33.28 14.79
N TRP A 84 19.00 32.44 13.92
CA TRP A 84 17.80 31.63 14.23
C TRP A 84 18.15 30.44 15.13
N THR A 85 17.14 29.79 15.71
CA THR A 85 17.33 28.67 16.64
C THR A 85 16.39 27.51 16.34
N LEU A 86 16.90 26.27 16.32
CA LEU A 86 16.09 25.06 16.45
C LEU A 86 16.05 24.63 17.90
N ASN A 87 14.86 24.62 18.49
CA ASN A 87 14.62 24.02 19.79
C ASN A 87 14.06 22.60 19.58
N ILE A 88 14.73 21.60 20.13
CA ILE A 88 14.43 20.19 19.89
C ILE A 88 14.20 19.53 21.23
N MET A 89 13.01 18.97 21.41
CA MET A 89 12.71 18.02 22.47
C MET A 89 12.65 16.61 21.88
N SER A 90 13.54 15.74 22.29
CA SER A 90 13.57 14.33 21.87
C SER A 90 12.92 13.45 22.95
N ILE A 91 12.03 12.54 22.57
CA ILE A 91 11.29 11.67 23.50
C ILE A 91 11.63 10.20 23.26
N GLU A 92 12.11 9.53 24.31
CA GLU A 92 12.44 8.10 24.35
C GLU A 92 11.65 7.42 25.46
N GLY A 93 10.61 6.66 25.08
CA GLY A 93 9.63 6.13 26.02
C GLY A 93 8.93 7.26 26.79
N SER A 94 9.21 7.37 28.09
CA SER A 94 8.69 8.43 28.97
C SER A 94 9.70 9.54 29.29
N SER A 95 10.92 9.45 28.75
CA SER A 95 12.00 10.41 29.02
C SER A 95 12.07 11.45 27.90
N ALA A 96 12.22 12.73 28.27
CA ALA A 96 12.41 13.83 27.32
C ALA A 96 13.75 14.54 27.57
N SER A 97 14.44 14.91 26.49
CA SER A 97 15.65 15.74 26.51
C SER A 97 15.44 16.96 25.63
N VAL A 98 15.90 18.14 26.06
CA VAL A 98 15.70 19.41 25.34
C VAL A 98 17.05 20.04 24.99
N VAL A 99 17.21 20.43 23.73
CA VAL A 99 18.41 21.11 23.21
C VAL A 99 17.99 22.31 22.36
N GLY A 100 18.65 23.44 22.55
CA GLY A 100 18.55 24.60 21.66
C GLY A 100 19.81 24.72 20.79
N VAL A 101 19.65 24.70 19.48
CA VAL A 101 20.74 24.86 18.51
C VAL A 101 20.57 26.19 17.80
N ARG A 102 21.40 27.17 18.17
CA ARG A 102 21.42 28.49 17.51
C ARG A 102 22.37 28.48 16.32
N PHE A 103 21.92 28.99 15.19
CA PHE A 103 22.70 29.07 13.96
C PHE A 103 23.52 30.34 13.97
N VAL A 104 24.85 30.21 13.89
CA VAL A 104 25.75 31.36 13.92
C VAL A 104 26.80 31.20 12.83
N SER A 105 26.89 32.19 11.96
CA SER A 105 27.90 32.32 10.91
C SER A 105 28.51 33.74 10.95
N ASN A 106 29.81 33.84 10.63
CA ASN A 106 30.53 35.11 10.55
C ASN A 106 30.11 35.98 9.34
N SER A 107 29.18 35.51 8.50
CA SER A 107 28.69 36.25 7.34
C SER A 107 27.16 36.17 7.24
N SER A 108 26.62 35.16 6.56
CA SER A 108 25.18 34.91 6.41
C SER A 108 24.94 33.42 6.13
N ILE A 109 23.69 32.97 6.27
CA ILE A 109 23.22 31.64 5.89
C ILE A 109 21.98 31.83 4.99
N PRO A 110 22.16 32.27 3.72
CA PRO A 110 21.06 32.58 2.84
C PRO A 110 20.44 31.31 2.24
N ILE A 111 19.12 31.18 2.33
CA ILE A 111 18.33 30.13 1.67
C ILE A 111 17.55 30.79 0.54
N ALA A 112 17.86 30.41 -0.70
CA ALA A 112 17.14 30.88 -1.88
C ALA A 112 15.69 30.34 -1.91
N PRO A 113 14.76 31.00 -2.62
CA PRO A 113 13.43 30.44 -2.89
C PRO A 113 13.52 29.01 -3.45
N GLY A 114 12.80 28.08 -2.84
CA GLY A 114 12.81 26.67 -3.22
C GLY A 114 14.06 25.89 -2.79
N ALA A 115 15.02 26.50 -2.10
CA ALA A 115 16.21 25.81 -1.61
C ALA A 115 16.00 25.20 -0.22
N HIS A 116 16.86 24.23 0.12
CA HIS A 116 16.85 23.51 1.39
C HIS A 116 18.12 23.78 2.19
N VAL A 117 18.08 23.45 3.48
CA VAL A 117 19.25 23.34 4.35
C VAL A 117 19.10 22.10 5.24
N LEU A 118 20.20 21.35 5.40
CA LEU A 118 20.19 20.06 6.07
C LEU A 118 20.95 20.10 7.40
N PHE A 119 20.25 19.82 8.49
CA PHE A 119 20.81 19.65 9.82
C PHE A 119 21.00 18.16 10.09
N GLN A 120 22.24 17.73 10.31
CA GLN A 120 22.59 16.34 10.58
C GLN A 120 22.78 16.14 12.08
N PHE A 121 22.14 15.12 12.64
CA PHE A 121 22.19 14.77 14.05
C PHE A 121 22.89 13.42 14.27
N THR A 122 23.14 13.03 15.53
CA THR A 122 23.59 11.67 15.83
C THR A 122 22.43 10.69 15.66
N GLY A 123 22.68 9.53 15.04
CA GLY A 123 21.76 8.40 15.10
C GLY A 123 22.02 7.50 16.30
N SER A 124 21.23 6.44 16.42
CA SER A 124 21.24 5.47 17.54
C SER A 124 21.97 4.16 17.20
N GLY A 125 22.83 4.15 16.17
CA GLY A 125 23.61 2.98 15.77
C GLY A 125 24.46 3.22 14.53
N THR A 126 24.86 2.14 13.83
CA THR A 126 25.78 2.18 12.68
C THR A 126 25.18 1.66 11.37
N ASN A 127 23.91 1.25 11.36
CA ASN A 127 23.24 0.78 10.15
C ASN A 127 22.92 1.95 9.19
N GLY A 128 22.87 1.65 7.89
CA GLY A 128 22.65 2.66 6.86
C GLY A 128 23.94 3.33 6.39
N GLN A 129 23.81 4.25 5.45
CA GLN A 129 24.93 5.02 4.88
C GLN A 129 25.22 6.27 5.72
N PRO A 130 26.48 6.71 5.84
CA PRO A 130 26.79 8.00 6.44
C PRO A 130 26.10 9.14 5.68
N LEU A 131 25.55 10.10 6.41
CA LEU A 131 25.01 11.33 5.84
C LEU A 131 26.03 12.46 6.01
N ASN A 132 26.07 13.42 5.08
CA ASN A 132 26.80 14.68 5.27
C ASN A 132 25.77 15.82 5.30
N GLY A 133 25.58 16.46 6.46
CA GLY A 133 24.72 17.63 6.59
C GLY A 133 25.46 18.94 6.32
N ASP A 134 24.70 19.99 6.00
CA ASP A 134 25.23 21.36 5.96
C ASP A 134 25.63 21.82 7.38
N PHE A 135 24.89 21.35 8.39
CA PHE A 135 25.10 21.66 9.80
C PHE A 135 25.15 20.39 10.66
N PRO A 136 26.34 19.86 10.98
CA PRO A 136 26.49 18.71 11.88
C PRO A 136 26.26 19.08 13.36
N ILE A 137 25.43 18.30 14.04
CA ILE A 137 25.03 18.45 15.46
C ILE A 137 25.26 17.11 16.17
N PRO A 138 26.51 16.82 16.60
CA PRO A 138 26.94 15.46 16.93
C PRO A 138 26.65 15.03 18.38
N PHE A 139 25.62 15.58 19.02
CA PHE A 139 25.39 15.38 20.46
C PHE A 139 23.93 15.16 20.86
N VAL A 140 23.01 15.10 19.91
CA VAL A 140 21.59 14.84 20.16
C VAL A 140 21.00 14.01 19.01
N ASN A 141 20.15 13.03 19.35
CA ASN A 141 19.31 12.32 18.40
C ASN A 141 17.87 12.86 18.48
N LEU A 142 16.99 12.48 17.56
CA LEU A 142 15.62 12.99 17.48
C LEU A 142 14.60 12.11 18.21
N GLY A 143 15.04 11.10 18.95
CA GLY A 143 14.14 10.22 19.70
C GLY A 143 13.40 9.19 18.83
N SER A 144 13.12 8.02 19.40
CA SER A 144 12.41 6.94 18.70
C SER A 144 10.90 6.91 18.95
N THR A 145 10.44 7.49 20.07
CA THR A 145 9.02 7.42 20.49
C THR A 145 8.24 8.70 20.15
N GLY A 146 8.92 9.84 20.10
CA GLY A 146 8.33 11.12 19.71
C GLY A 146 9.33 12.26 19.80
N GLY A 147 8.87 13.47 19.47
CA GLY A 147 9.67 14.67 19.61
C GLY A 147 8.93 15.94 19.19
N GLN A 148 9.50 17.08 19.56
CA GLN A 148 9.00 18.42 19.26
C GLN A 148 10.13 19.24 18.68
N ILE A 149 9.91 19.86 17.52
CA ILE A 149 10.89 20.70 16.84
C ILE A 149 10.26 22.07 16.65
N THR A 150 10.77 23.07 17.36
CA THR A 150 10.36 24.47 17.20
C THR A 150 11.45 25.24 16.48
N LEU A 151 11.14 25.76 15.30
CA LEU A 151 11.98 26.70 14.57
C LEU A 151 11.66 28.12 15.04
N LEU A 152 12.64 28.78 15.64
CA LEU A 152 12.52 30.15 16.14
C LEU A 152 13.18 31.12 15.16
N GLY A 153 12.55 32.28 14.99
CA GLY A 153 13.07 33.36 14.17
C GLY A 153 14.37 33.93 14.73
N LYS A 154 14.98 34.84 13.97
CA LYS A 154 16.25 35.47 14.33
C LYS A 154 16.21 36.10 15.72
N ASP A 155 17.13 35.67 16.57
CA ASP A 155 17.34 36.20 17.93
C ASP A 155 16.11 36.08 18.84
N GLN A 156 15.18 35.19 18.51
CA GLN A 156 13.98 34.90 19.30
C GLN A 156 14.23 33.81 20.34
N THR A 157 13.44 33.81 21.40
CA THR A 157 13.47 32.81 22.46
C THR A 157 12.21 31.95 22.44
N LEU A 158 12.32 30.71 22.93
CA LEU A 158 11.17 29.81 23.00
C LEU A 158 10.10 30.40 23.94
N PRO A 159 8.85 30.60 23.47
CA PRO A 159 7.77 31.05 24.33
C PRO A 159 7.47 30.06 25.46
N ALA A 160 6.92 30.56 26.57
CA ALA A 160 6.47 29.70 27.66
C ALA A 160 5.20 28.93 27.28
N GLY A 161 5.13 27.66 27.69
CA GLY A 161 4.01 26.78 27.38
C GLY A 161 4.04 26.24 25.96
N CYS A 162 2.92 25.65 25.53
CA CYS A 162 2.76 25.16 24.18
C CYS A 162 2.49 26.33 23.23
N PRO A 163 3.35 26.62 22.24
CA PRO A 163 3.04 27.67 21.27
C PRO A 163 1.73 27.31 20.56
N ALA A 164 0.69 28.14 20.71
CA ALA A 164 -0.53 27.98 19.93
C ALA A 164 -0.19 28.22 18.45
N SER A 165 -0.60 27.28 17.57
CA SER A 165 -0.54 27.30 16.10
C SER A 165 0.03 28.62 15.52
N PRO A 166 1.32 28.67 15.15
CA PRO A 166 2.00 29.91 14.86
C PRO A 166 2.06 30.23 13.36
N ASP A 167 1.42 31.33 13.01
CA ASP A 167 1.94 32.28 12.01
C ASP A 167 1.93 33.74 12.56
N LEU A 168 1.75 33.96 13.87
CA LEU A 168 1.31 35.28 14.39
C LEU A 168 2.00 35.84 15.65
N THR A 169 3.02 35.20 16.24
CA THR A 169 3.80 35.88 17.31
C THR A 169 5.08 36.55 16.80
N GLY A 170 5.53 36.20 15.58
CA GLY A 170 6.83 36.59 15.02
C GLY A 170 8.04 35.86 15.65
N ALA A 171 7.84 35.11 16.74
CA ALA A 171 8.91 34.40 17.45
C ALA A 171 9.11 32.96 16.95
N VAL A 172 8.01 32.22 16.76
CA VAL A 172 8.00 30.85 16.21
C VAL A 172 7.68 30.92 14.73
N VAL A 173 8.53 30.28 13.93
CA VAL A 173 8.43 30.22 12.46
C VAL A 173 7.78 28.92 11.99
N ASP A 174 8.01 27.83 12.71
CA ASP A 174 7.41 26.51 12.46
C ASP A 174 7.48 25.68 13.76
N LEU A 175 6.49 24.84 14.03
CA LEU A 175 6.45 23.89 15.13
C LEU A 175 5.94 22.53 14.65
N VAL A 176 6.79 21.51 14.73
CA VAL A 176 6.41 20.13 14.42
C VAL A 176 6.49 19.22 15.65
N GLY A 177 5.37 18.61 16.02
CA GLY A 177 5.28 17.53 16.99
C GLY A 177 5.04 16.19 16.30
N TYR A 178 5.76 15.15 16.74
CA TYR A 178 5.54 13.77 16.29
C TYR A 178 5.54 12.75 17.42
N GLY A 179 4.87 11.62 17.19
CA GLY A 179 4.77 10.52 18.15
C GLY A 179 4.00 10.94 19.41
N THR A 180 4.62 10.77 20.57
CA THR A 180 4.03 11.10 21.88
C THR A 180 4.15 12.58 22.27
N ALA A 181 4.44 13.46 21.32
CA ALA A 181 4.56 14.90 21.56
C ALA A 181 3.28 15.48 22.19
N THR A 182 3.45 16.29 23.22
CA THR A 182 2.36 17.04 23.89
C THR A 182 2.09 18.42 23.28
N CYS A 183 2.95 18.85 22.35
CA CYS A 183 2.91 20.12 21.63
C CYS A 183 3.21 19.88 20.16
N SER A 184 2.39 20.49 19.33
CA SER A 184 2.36 20.34 17.87
C SER A 184 1.58 21.51 17.28
N GLU A 185 1.79 21.75 16.00
CA GLU A 185 0.79 22.44 15.19
C GLU A 185 -0.43 21.52 15.07
N GLY A 186 -1.59 21.95 15.61
CA GLY A 186 -2.81 21.13 15.60
C GLY A 186 -2.61 19.77 16.29
N THR A 187 -2.67 18.69 15.53
CA THR A 187 -2.48 17.31 16.02
C THR A 187 -1.08 16.81 15.66
N PRO A 188 -0.34 16.17 16.58
CA PRO A 188 0.99 15.63 16.26
C PRO A 188 0.92 14.62 15.12
N THR A 189 1.94 14.62 14.26
CA THR A 189 2.11 13.52 13.29
C THR A 189 2.66 12.27 13.97
N ILE A 190 2.74 11.15 13.25
CA ILE A 190 3.16 9.86 13.82
C ILE A 190 4.69 9.76 13.80
N ALA A 191 5.32 9.16 14.81
CA ALA A 191 6.76 8.89 14.77
C ALA A 191 7.10 7.92 13.64
N PRO A 192 8.08 8.22 12.76
CA PRO A 192 8.41 7.34 11.65
C PRO A 192 9.20 6.12 12.11
N SER A 193 9.13 5.03 11.33
CA SER A 193 10.01 3.87 11.52
C SER A 193 11.44 4.19 11.05
N ALA A 194 12.42 3.35 11.42
CA ALA A 194 13.81 3.54 10.96
C ALA A 194 13.94 3.59 9.43
N ALA A 195 13.02 2.98 8.68
CA ALA A 195 13.04 2.97 7.22
C ALA A 195 12.39 4.21 6.56
N LYS A 196 11.70 5.07 7.33
CA LYS A 196 10.88 6.16 6.78
C LYS A 196 11.25 7.50 7.41
N SER A 197 10.97 8.57 6.68
CA SER A 197 11.02 9.95 7.15
C SER A 197 9.63 10.55 7.17
N LEU A 198 9.42 11.57 8.00
CA LEU A 198 8.30 12.49 7.87
C LEU A 198 8.67 13.53 6.83
N LEU A 199 7.94 13.56 5.71
CA LEU A 199 8.09 14.54 4.65
C LEU A 199 6.88 15.47 4.67
N ARG A 200 7.13 16.78 4.82
CA ARG A 200 6.10 17.80 4.73
C ARG A 200 5.54 17.81 3.32
N ILE A 201 4.22 17.83 3.23
CA ILE A 201 3.47 17.73 1.99
C ILE A 201 3.89 18.83 1.03
N GLY A 202 4.06 18.43 -0.23
CA GLY A 202 4.57 19.29 -1.27
C GLY A 202 6.01 19.75 -1.07
N GLY A 203 6.82 18.94 -0.40
CA GLY A 203 8.25 19.20 -0.19
C GLY A 203 8.54 20.42 0.70
N GLY A 204 7.61 20.79 1.58
CA GLY A 204 7.71 21.97 2.45
C GLY A 204 6.81 23.15 2.07
N CYS A 205 6.11 23.09 0.93
CA CYS A 205 5.23 24.17 0.47
C CYS A 205 3.85 24.18 1.13
N THR A 206 3.37 23.05 1.64
CA THR A 206 2.05 22.95 2.26
C THR A 206 2.22 22.97 3.77
N ASP A 207 1.52 23.90 4.40
CA ASP A 207 1.45 24.02 5.84
C ASP A 207 0.07 24.57 6.20
N THR A 208 -0.74 23.72 6.82
CA THR A 208 -2.09 24.02 7.28
C THR A 208 -2.12 24.28 8.78
N ASN A 209 -0.94 24.39 9.40
CA ASN A 209 -0.73 24.43 10.84
C ASN A 209 -1.34 23.22 11.55
N ASN A 210 -1.24 22.04 10.93
CA ASN A 210 -1.61 20.77 11.54
C ASN A 210 -0.61 19.69 11.12
N ASP A 211 0.24 19.25 12.04
CA ASP A 211 1.35 18.33 11.74
C ASP A 211 0.88 17.01 11.14
N LEU A 212 -0.20 16.44 11.69
CA LEU A 212 -0.81 15.24 11.15
C LEU A 212 -1.34 15.46 9.72
N ALA A 213 -1.81 16.68 9.43
CA ALA A 213 -2.31 17.01 8.10
C ALA A 213 -1.18 17.28 7.09
N ASP A 214 -0.04 17.77 7.57
CA ASP A 214 1.03 18.33 6.76
C ASP A 214 2.20 17.37 6.55
N PHE A 215 2.34 16.30 7.33
CA PHE A 215 3.42 15.33 7.18
C PHE A 215 2.94 13.94 6.74
N SER A 216 3.74 13.32 5.88
CA SER A 216 3.52 11.96 5.38
C SER A 216 4.77 11.11 5.52
N PHE A 217 4.61 9.79 5.61
CA PHE A 217 5.77 8.90 5.50
C PHE A 217 6.28 8.84 4.07
N ALA A 218 7.58 9.08 3.91
CA ALA A 218 8.29 8.95 2.64
C ALA A 218 9.66 8.31 2.86
N ASP A 219 10.23 7.76 1.79
CA ASP A 219 11.63 7.36 1.82
C ASP A 219 12.51 8.58 2.15
N PRO A 220 13.45 8.47 3.10
CA PRO A 220 14.42 9.52 3.41
C PRO A 220 15.13 10.02 2.15
N ASN A 221 15.02 11.32 1.88
CA ASN A 221 15.61 11.96 0.70
C ASN A 221 16.19 13.33 1.09
N PRO A 222 17.28 13.34 1.87
CA PRO A 222 17.82 14.56 2.46
C PRO A 222 18.31 15.54 1.39
N ARG A 223 17.90 16.81 1.49
CA ARG A 223 18.34 17.91 0.61
C ARG A 223 18.99 19.02 1.43
N GLY A 224 20.06 19.59 0.90
CA GLY A 224 20.82 20.66 1.55
C GLY A 224 21.02 21.87 0.64
N LEU A 225 21.92 22.76 1.04
CA LEU A 225 22.19 24.04 0.35
C LEU A 225 22.69 23.86 -1.09
N THR A 226 23.24 22.69 -1.42
CA THR A 226 23.76 22.35 -2.77
C THR A 226 22.75 21.59 -3.63
N SER A 227 21.61 21.19 -3.06
CA SER A 227 20.53 20.54 -3.81
C SER A 227 19.86 21.52 -4.76
N ALA A 228 19.29 21.00 -5.85
CA ALA A 228 18.56 21.82 -6.81
C ALA A 228 17.35 22.48 -6.14
N ALA A 229 17.21 23.80 -6.31
CA ALA A 229 16.08 24.54 -5.78
C ALA A 229 14.79 24.16 -6.52
N THR A 230 13.73 23.92 -5.75
CA THR A 230 12.39 23.54 -6.24
C THR A 230 11.34 24.50 -5.68
N PRO A 231 11.13 25.68 -6.31
CA PRO A 231 10.14 26.64 -5.84
C PRO A 231 8.73 26.04 -5.78
N CYS A 232 7.90 26.53 -4.85
CA CYS A 232 6.51 26.13 -4.77
C CYS A 232 5.76 26.40 -6.09
N GLY A 233 4.91 25.45 -6.49
CA GLY A 233 4.26 25.45 -7.81
C GLY A 233 5.05 24.74 -8.91
N SER A 234 6.30 24.36 -8.67
CA SER A 234 7.14 23.52 -9.57
C SER A 234 7.41 22.13 -8.99
N GLN A 235 6.53 21.65 -8.12
CA GLN A 235 6.78 20.45 -7.33
C GLN A 235 6.80 19.18 -8.17
N THR A 236 7.66 18.25 -7.76
CA THR A 236 7.89 16.95 -8.38
C THR A 236 7.34 15.77 -7.58
N PHE A 237 6.57 16.03 -6.52
CA PHE A 237 6.03 15.01 -5.62
C PHE A 237 4.51 14.91 -5.70
N SER A 238 3.96 13.73 -5.40
CA SER A 238 2.50 13.51 -5.35
C SER A 238 2.00 12.98 -4.02
N ILE A 239 0.72 13.21 -3.73
CA ILE A 239 0.07 12.80 -2.49
C ILE A 239 -1.09 11.89 -2.84
N ILE A 240 -1.17 10.74 -2.17
CA ILE A 240 -2.23 9.75 -2.34
C ILE A 240 -3.17 9.81 -1.13
N ASN A 241 -4.47 9.94 -1.39
CA ASN A 241 -5.52 10.13 -0.40
C ASN A 241 -6.77 9.32 -0.76
N PHE A 242 -7.54 8.86 0.21
CA PHE A 242 -8.95 8.57 -0.04
C PHE A 242 -9.67 9.80 -0.59
N ALA A 243 -10.55 9.56 -1.57
CA ALA A 243 -11.32 10.61 -2.23
C ALA A 243 -12.32 11.28 -1.26
N ALA A 244 -12.82 10.52 -0.28
CA ALA A 244 -13.76 10.94 0.74
C ALA A 244 -13.34 10.36 2.10
N PRO A 245 -13.70 11.02 3.23
CA PRO A 245 -13.49 10.45 4.57
C PRO A 245 -14.45 9.28 4.87
N GLN A 246 -15.52 9.14 4.08
CA GLN A 246 -16.56 8.15 4.25
C GLN A 246 -17.04 7.65 2.87
N PHE A 247 -17.29 6.35 2.79
CA PHE A 247 -17.90 5.65 1.68
C PHE A 247 -19.14 4.91 2.17
N GLU A 248 -20.04 4.57 1.25
CA GLU A 248 -21.29 3.87 1.55
C GLU A 248 -21.32 2.51 0.85
N GLY A 249 -21.81 1.51 1.57
CA GLY A 249 -22.09 0.17 1.08
C GLY A 249 -23.46 -0.27 1.56
N PHE A 250 -24.10 -1.17 0.83
CA PHE A 250 -25.45 -1.63 1.15
C PHE A 250 -25.49 -3.15 1.10
N GLU A 251 -26.14 -3.73 2.11
CA GLU A 251 -26.55 -5.12 2.06
C GLU A 251 -27.76 -5.29 1.13
N GLY A 252 -28.06 -6.54 0.77
CA GLY A 252 -29.07 -6.87 -0.26
C GLY A 252 -28.65 -8.01 -1.19
N GLY A 253 -27.80 -8.92 -0.70
CA GLY A 253 -27.13 -9.97 -1.47
C GLY A 253 -25.60 -9.86 -1.37
N ALA A 254 -24.88 -10.58 -2.24
CA ALA A 254 -23.42 -10.46 -2.31
C ALA A 254 -23.05 -9.30 -3.25
N GLY A 255 -22.73 -8.14 -2.65
CA GLY A 255 -22.46 -6.88 -3.36
C GLY A 255 -21.03 -6.37 -3.16
N SER A 256 -20.77 -5.13 -3.58
CA SER A 256 -19.51 -4.46 -3.29
C SER A 256 -19.66 -2.95 -3.12
N ALA A 257 -18.79 -2.36 -2.31
CA ALA A 257 -18.55 -0.93 -2.26
C ALA A 257 -17.24 -0.59 -2.98
N GLN A 258 -17.31 0.36 -3.91
CA GLN A 258 -16.13 0.85 -4.61
C GLN A 258 -15.47 1.98 -3.81
N ILE A 259 -14.23 1.76 -3.41
CA ILE A 259 -13.42 2.74 -2.68
C ILE A 259 -12.54 3.48 -3.65
N THR A 260 -12.61 4.81 -3.62
CA THR A 260 -11.86 5.67 -4.54
C THR A 260 -10.67 6.33 -3.85
N VAL A 261 -9.50 6.24 -4.48
CA VAL A 261 -8.24 6.83 -4.01
C VAL A 261 -7.71 7.79 -5.07
N THR A 262 -7.39 9.01 -4.66
CA THR A 262 -6.91 10.10 -5.51
C THR A 262 -5.40 10.30 -5.33
N ARG A 263 -4.74 10.73 -6.40
CA ARG A 263 -3.34 11.14 -6.44
C ARG A 263 -3.28 12.57 -7.00
N ILE A 264 -2.73 13.49 -6.21
CA ILE A 264 -2.60 14.92 -6.55
C ILE A 264 -1.13 15.35 -6.52
N GLY A 265 -0.76 16.45 -7.18
CA GLY A 265 0.63 16.90 -7.32
C GLY A 265 1.29 16.42 -8.61
N ASP A 266 2.58 16.06 -8.56
CA ASP A 266 3.31 15.56 -9.73
C ASP A 266 2.97 14.09 -10.03
N VAL A 267 2.17 13.90 -11.08
CA VAL A 267 1.78 12.58 -11.57
C VAL A 267 2.62 12.11 -12.76
N SER A 268 3.72 12.80 -13.10
CA SER A 268 4.54 12.47 -14.27
C SER A 268 5.25 11.11 -14.19
N ALA A 269 5.48 10.60 -12.98
CA ALA A 269 6.06 9.29 -12.71
C ALA A 269 5.05 8.29 -12.14
N ALA A 270 5.34 6.99 -12.22
CA ALA A 270 4.53 5.96 -11.58
C ALA A 270 4.67 6.05 -10.05
N ALA A 271 3.60 5.70 -9.32
CA ALA A 271 3.60 5.60 -7.86
C ALA A 271 2.73 4.44 -7.38
N THR A 272 2.96 4.00 -6.14
CA THR A 272 2.13 2.98 -5.49
C THR A 272 1.66 3.45 -4.12
N ALA A 273 0.59 2.84 -3.62
CA ALA A 273 0.18 2.89 -2.22
C ALA A 273 -0.49 1.57 -1.85
N ASP A 274 -0.19 1.04 -0.68
CA ASP A 274 -0.90 -0.12 -0.14
C ASP A 274 -2.21 0.34 0.50
N TYR A 275 -3.24 -0.50 0.43
CA TYR A 275 -4.52 -0.32 1.08
C TYR A 275 -4.89 -1.56 1.89
N PHE A 276 -5.68 -1.36 2.94
CA PHE A 276 -6.21 -2.45 3.76
C PHE A 276 -7.52 -2.05 4.43
N THR A 277 -8.31 -3.06 4.81
CA THR A 277 -9.49 -2.95 5.68
C THR A 277 -9.19 -3.51 7.07
N THR A 278 -9.80 -2.94 8.10
CA THR A 278 -9.91 -3.54 9.44
C THR A 278 -11.32 -3.38 9.98
N ASP A 279 -11.74 -4.33 10.80
CA ASP A 279 -13.05 -4.35 11.43
C ASP A 279 -13.29 -3.06 12.24
N GLY A 280 -14.49 -2.50 12.09
CA GLY A 280 -15.04 -1.49 12.98
C GLY A 280 -16.11 -2.12 13.86
N THR A 281 -17.37 -1.81 13.59
CA THR A 281 -18.49 -2.62 14.12
C THR A 281 -18.80 -3.82 13.22
N ALA A 282 -18.57 -3.68 11.91
CA ALA A 282 -18.64 -4.78 10.95
C ALA A 282 -17.39 -5.67 11.05
N SER A 283 -17.56 -6.97 10.87
CA SER A 283 -16.56 -8.01 10.88
C SER A 283 -16.28 -8.60 9.50
N GLU A 284 -15.00 -8.83 9.18
CA GLU A 284 -14.59 -9.52 7.95
C GLU A 284 -15.02 -11.00 7.86
N ARG A 285 -15.62 -11.53 8.94
CA ARG A 285 -16.15 -12.89 9.01
C ARG A 285 -17.60 -12.97 8.57
N SER A 286 -18.42 -11.96 8.84
CA SER A 286 -19.85 -11.92 8.51
C SER A 286 -20.12 -10.91 7.40
N ASP A 287 -19.83 -9.62 7.60
CA ASP A 287 -20.51 -8.52 6.89
C ASP A 287 -19.75 -8.06 5.65
N TYR A 288 -18.43 -8.29 5.62
CA TYR A 288 -17.60 -7.94 4.46
C TYR A 288 -16.45 -8.93 4.24
N THR A 289 -15.82 -8.87 3.07
CA THR A 289 -14.55 -9.55 2.82
C THR A 289 -13.41 -8.57 2.95
N THR A 290 -12.40 -8.95 3.74
CA THR A 290 -11.12 -8.23 3.84
C THR A 290 -10.64 -7.77 2.47
N SER A 291 -10.37 -6.49 2.29
CA SER A 291 -9.77 -5.96 1.07
C SER A 291 -8.38 -5.43 1.40
N VAL A 292 -7.36 -6.00 0.77
CA VAL A 292 -5.96 -5.65 1.04
C VAL A 292 -5.10 -5.84 -0.20
N GLY A 293 -4.27 -4.85 -0.52
CA GLY A 293 -3.40 -4.94 -1.68
C GLY A 293 -2.66 -3.65 -1.97
N THR A 294 -2.14 -3.52 -3.19
CA THR A 294 -1.41 -2.34 -3.66
C THR A 294 -2.13 -1.71 -4.85
N LEU A 295 -2.33 -0.39 -4.77
CA LEU A 295 -2.72 0.47 -5.88
C LEU A 295 -1.48 0.88 -6.65
N ARG A 296 -1.53 0.78 -7.98
CA ARG A 296 -0.44 1.16 -8.88
C ARG A 296 -0.95 2.24 -9.83
N PHE A 297 -0.42 3.45 -9.68
CA PHE A 297 -0.68 4.60 -10.54
C PHE A 297 0.41 4.65 -11.61
N ALA A 298 0.04 4.51 -12.88
CA ALA A 298 0.89 4.80 -14.02
C ALA A 298 1.12 6.32 -14.15
N PRO A 299 2.14 6.76 -14.92
CA PRO A 299 2.31 8.17 -15.28
C PRO A 299 1.01 8.80 -15.79
N GLY A 300 0.63 9.93 -15.21
CA GLY A 300 -0.57 10.71 -15.53
C GLY A 300 -1.84 10.28 -14.81
N GLU A 301 -1.87 9.11 -14.13
CA GLU A 301 -3.07 8.65 -13.44
C GLU A 301 -3.26 9.38 -12.10
N THR A 302 -4.44 9.98 -11.93
CA THR A 302 -4.83 10.76 -10.74
C THR A 302 -5.82 10.03 -9.84
N GLN A 303 -6.29 8.85 -10.22
CA GLN A 303 -7.27 8.08 -9.45
C GLN A 303 -7.12 6.57 -9.67
N LYS A 304 -7.37 5.80 -8.61
CA LYS A 304 -7.58 4.35 -8.64
C LYS A 304 -8.76 3.98 -7.76
N THR A 305 -9.28 2.79 -7.98
CA THR A 305 -10.33 2.19 -7.16
C THR A 305 -9.96 0.79 -6.73
N PHE A 306 -10.55 0.35 -5.62
CA PHE A 306 -10.58 -1.05 -5.21
C PHE A 306 -11.96 -1.35 -4.61
N ASP A 307 -12.36 -2.61 -4.64
CA ASP A 307 -13.66 -3.03 -4.13
C ASP A 307 -13.52 -3.65 -2.73
N VAL A 308 -14.48 -3.35 -1.87
CA VAL A 308 -14.75 -4.10 -0.63
C VAL A 308 -16.02 -4.90 -0.88
N LEU A 309 -15.94 -6.23 -0.88
CA LEU A 309 -17.11 -7.07 -1.07
C LEU A 309 -17.93 -7.09 0.21
N ILE A 310 -19.24 -6.91 0.08
CA ILE A 310 -20.21 -6.84 1.18
C ILE A 310 -21.03 -8.12 1.14
N ASN A 311 -21.08 -8.82 2.25
CA ASN A 311 -21.93 -10.00 2.40
C ASN A 311 -23.24 -9.52 3.04
N GLY A 312 -24.36 -9.74 2.38
CA GLY A 312 -25.65 -9.49 3.01
C GLY A 312 -26.09 -10.67 3.88
N ASP A 313 -26.98 -10.41 4.82
CA ASP A 313 -27.58 -11.47 5.62
C ASP A 313 -29.10 -11.32 5.83
N GLY A 314 -29.65 -12.11 6.75
CA GLY A 314 -31.08 -12.13 7.10
C GLY A 314 -31.40 -11.50 8.46
N ILE A 315 -30.41 -10.89 9.11
CA ILE A 315 -30.49 -10.25 10.41
C ILE A 315 -30.68 -8.75 10.17
N LEU A 316 -31.59 -8.13 10.93
CA LEU A 316 -31.74 -6.67 10.91
C LEU A 316 -30.70 -6.06 11.86
N GLU A 317 -29.83 -5.23 11.31
CA GLU A 317 -28.69 -4.64 12.02
C GLU A 317 -28.68 -3.11 11.93
N PRO A 318 -28.10 -2.39 12.91
CA PRO A 318 -27.80 -0.98 12.74
C PRO A 318 -26.69 -0.81 11.69
N ASN A 319 -26.55 0.41 11.15
CA ASN A 319 -25.43 0.71 10.27
C ASN A 319 -24.09 0.37 10.91
N GLU A 320 -23.26 -0.34 10.16
CA GLU A 320 -21.99 -0.83 10.62
C GLU A 320 -20.82 -0.14 9.93
N THR A 321 -19.62 -0.27 10.51
CA THR A 321 -18.42 0.44 10.05
C THR A 321 -17.27 -0.51 9.77
N VAL A 322 -16.58 -0.25 8.65
CA VAL A 322 -15.28 -0.84 8.31
C VAL A 322 -14.27 0.30 8.21
N PHE A 323 -13.09 0.13 8.83
CA PHE A 323 -12.01 1.10 8.70
C PHE A 323 -11.14 0.79 7.48
N LEU A 324 -10.82 1.83 6.72
CA LEU A 324 -9.97 1.79 5.53
C LEU A 324 -8.66 2.50 5.84
N GLY A 325 -7.53 1.95 5.38
CA GLY A 325 -6.21 2.57 5.55
C GLY A 325 -5.38 2.57 4.28
N LEU A 326 -4.54 3.59 4.12
CA LEU A 326 -3.50 3.70 3.10
C LEU A 326 -2.11 3.81 3.76
N LEU A 327 -1.13 3.11 3.22
CA LEU A 327 0.25 3.15 3.71
C LEU A 327 1.27 2.85 2.60
N ASN A 328 2.56 2.92 2.93
CA ASN A 328 3.69 2.54 2.06
C ASN A 328 3.63 3.16 0.65
N ALA A 329 3.44 4.49 0.55
CA ALA A 329 3.59 5.15 -0.75
C ALA A 329 5.03 5.01 -1.28
N THR A 330 5.16 4.78 -2.59
CA THR A 330 6.45 4.76 -3.30
C THR A 330 6.36 5.52 -4.62
N GLY A 331 7.50 5.79 -5.26
CA GLY A 331 7.54 6.46 -6.57
C GLY A 331 7.43 7.98 -6.48
N ASN A 332 8.17 8.58 -5.55
CA ASN A 332 8.11 10.01 -5.24
C ASN A 332 6.67 10.47 -4.89
N ALA A 333 5.99 9.64 -4.10
CA ALA A 333 4.65 9.89 -3.60
C ALA A 333 4.59 9.67 -2.09
N GLY A 334 3.66 10.35 -1.43
CA GLY A 334 3.40 10.28 0.00
C GLY A 334 1.94 9.98 0.27
N ILE A 335 1.66 9.51 1.48
CA ILE A 335 0.30 9.27 1.95
C ILE A 335 -0.21 10.55 2.61
N GLY A 336 -1.26 11.15 2.05
CA GLY A 336 -1.82 12.42 2.55
C GLY A 336 -2.69 12.26 3.79
N PRO A 337 -3.29 13.36 4.27
CA PRO A 337 -4.07 13.38 5.52
C PRO A 337 -5.31 12.49 5.50
N ARG A 338 -5.90 12.25 4.32
CA ARG A 338 -6.99 11.29 4.16
C ARG A 338 -6.41 9.91 3.87
N ASN A 339 -5.55 9.44 4.77
CA ASN A 339 -4.97 8.09 4.74
C ASN A 339 -5.83 7.05 5.45
N SER A 340 -6.88 7.50 6.11
CA SER A 340 -7.93 6.67 6.68
C SER A 340 -9.29 7.17 6.23
N ALA A 341 -10.22 6.25 6.08
CA ALA A 341 -11.62 6.53 5.78
C ALA A 341 -12.49 5.45 6.42
N GLN A 342 -13.80 5.70 6.52
CA GLN A 342 -14.78 4.70 6.93
C GLN A 342 -15.58 4.24 5.71
N LEU A 343 -15.90 2.96 5.66
CA LEU A 343 -17.02 2.46 4.88
C LEU A 343 -18.17 2.21 5.86
N ILE A 344 -19.31 2.85 5.63
CA ILE A 344 -20.53 2.55 6.36
C ILE A 344 -21.32 1.53 5.54
N ILE A 345 -21.61 0.39 6.16
CA ILE A 345 -22.48 -0.64 5.61
C ILE A 345 -23.87 -0.37 6.16
N HIS A 346 -24.81 -0.06 5.27
CA HIS A 346 -26.22 0.03 5.61
C HIS A 346 -26.84 -1.33 5.44
N ASP A 347 -27.60 -1.76 6.45
CA ASP A 347 -28.50 -2.88 6.27
C ASP A 347 -29.48 -2.57 5.12
N GLY A 348 -29.66 -3.54 4.25
CA GLY A 348 -30.52 -3.45 3.09
C GLY A 348 -31.69 -4.40 3.24
N PRO A 349 -32.86 -4.08 2.66
CA PRO A 349 -33.99 -5.00 2.75
C PRO A 349 -33.61 -6.32 2.06
N SER A 350 -33.54 -7.38 2.87
CA SER A 350 -33.25 -8.75 2.47
C SER A 350 -34.39 -9.32 1.62
N PHE A 351 -34.46 -8.91 0.37
CA PHE A 351 -35.44 -9.43 -0.59
C PHE A 351 -34.96 -10.77 -1.19
N PHE A 352 -35.04 -11.83 -0.40
CA PHE A 352 -34.75 -13.18 -0.88
C PHE A 352 -36.01 -13.85 -1.44
N PRO A 353 -35.98 -14.40 -2.67
CA PRO A 353 -37.07 -15.22 -3.18
C PRO A 353 -37.38 -16.38 -2.24
N GLY A 354 -38.59 -16.42 -1.70
CA GLY A 354 -39.04 -17.45 -0.75
C GLY A 354 -38.78 -17.14 0.74
N ASN A 355 -38.11 -16.02 1.06
CA ASN A 355 -37.83 -15.56 2.42
C ASN A 355 -37.35 -16.68 3.38
N PRO A 356 -36.24 -17.36 3.05
CA PRO A 356 -35.73 -18.42 3.91
C PRO A 356 -35.31 -17.85 5.28
N ALA A 357 -35.37 -18.69 6.31
CA ALA A 357 -34.91 -18.31 7.66
C ALA A 357 -33.43 -17.91 7.68
N ASN A 358 -32.61 -18.55 6.84
CA ASN A 358 -31.22 -18.16 6.60
C ASN A 358 -31.01 -17.95 5.08
N PRO A 359 -30.51 -16.78 4.63
CA PRO A 359 -30.29 -16.47 3.21
C PRO A 359 -29.46 -17.50 2.46
N VAL A 360 -28.51 -18.15 3.14
CA VAL A 360 -27.66 -19.18 2.55
C VAL A 360 -28.44 -20.37 2.01
N ASP A 361 -29.69 -20.57 2.43
CA ASP A 361 -30.55 -21.63 1.93
C ASP A 361 -31.15 -21.32 0.55
N ALA A 362 -31.21 -20.04 0.15
CA ALA A 362 -31.59 -19.65 -1.22
C ALA A 362 -30.46 -19.96 -2.21
N SER A 363 -30.78 -20.64 -3.31
CA SER A 363 -29.77 -21.10 -4.28
C SER A 363 -28.98 -19.98 -4.95
N SER A 364 -29.63 -18.83 -5.21
CA SER A 364 -28.95 -17.66 -5.80
C SER A 364 -27.97 -17.04 -4.83
N PHE A 365 -28.39 -16.75 -3.60
CA PHE A 365 -27.51 -16.22 -2.56
C PHE A 365 -26.36 -17.19 -2.25
N TYR A 366 -26.66 -18.50 -2.17
CA TYR A 366 -25.64 -19.53 -1.98
C TYR A 366 -24.57 -19.47 -3.06
N ALA A 367 -24.96 -19.40 -4.34
CA ALA A 367 -24.02 -19.30 -5.44
C ALA A 367 -23.24 -17.98 -5.41
N ASP A 368 -23.91 -16.85 -5.17
CA ASP A 368 -23.30 -15.53 -5.03
C ASP A 368 -22.22 -15.49 -3.95
N GLN A 369 -22.53 -16.03 -2.77
CA GLN A 369 -21.58 -16.06 -1.66
C GLN A 369 -20.32 -16.90 -1.98
N HIS A 370 -20.44 -17.92 -2.84
CA HIS A 370 -19.25 -18.68 -3.27
C HIS A 370 -18.32 -17.87 -4.18
N TYR A 371 -18.84 -16.90 -4.94
CA TYR A 371 -17.98 -15.97 -5.68
C TYR A 371 -17.18 -15.08 -4.72
N HIS A 372 -17.79 -14.61 -3.63
CA HIS A 372 -17.08 -13.85 -2.59
C HIS A 372 -16.04 -14.71 -1.88
N ASP A 373 -16.47 -15.86 -1.36
CA ASP A 373 -15.68 -16.71 -0.47
C ASP A 373 -14.49 -17.37 -1.17
N PHE A 374 -14.64 -17.76 -2.45
CA PHE A 374 -13.61 -18.50 -3.20
C PHE A 374 -12.94 -17.69 -4.31
N LEU A 375 -13.64 -16.75 -4.94
CA LEU A 375 -13.13 -16.05 -6.12
C LEU A 375 -12.78 -14.57 -5.87
N ASN A 376 -13.07 -14.03 -4.68
CA ASN A 376 -12.84 -12.61 -4.33
C ASN A 376 -13.43 -11.63 -5.36
N ARG A 377 -14.63 -11.92 -5.86
CA ARG A 377 -15.38 -11.01 -6.75
C ARG A 377 -16.87 -11.22 -6.60
N ILE A 378 -17.65 -10.27 -7.12
CA ILE A 378 -19.09 -10.48 -7.33
C ILE A 378 -19.33 -11.51 -8.45
N SER A 379 -20.50 -12.15 -8.41
CA SER A 379 -20.90 -13.09 -9.46
C SER A 379 -21.13 -12.39 -10.79
N ASP A 380 -20.89 -13.12 -11.89
CA ASP A 380 -21.36 -12.71 -13.20
C ASP A 380 -22.76 -13.29 -13.48
N PRO A 381 -23.65 -12.59 -14.20
CA PRO A 381 -25.03 -13.02 -14.39
C PRO A 381 -25.18 -14.43 -14.99
N SER A 382 -24.30 -14.79 -15.92
CA SER A 382 -24.28 -16.12 -16.55
C SER A 382 -23.94 -17.22 -15.56
N GLY A 383 -22.89 -17.04 -14.77
CA GLY A 383 -22.43 -18.00 -13.78
C GLY A 383 -23.44 -18.15 -12.65
N LEU A 384 -23.99 -17.05 -12.12
CA LEU A 384 -25.05 -17.08 -11.12
C LEU A 384 -26.27 -17.87 -11.62
N SER A 385 -26.72 -17.60 -12.85
CA SER A 385 -27.83 -18.33 -13.48
C SER A 385 -27.53 -19.82 -13.61
N PHE A 386 -26.30 -20.18 -14.02
CA PHE A 386 -25.88 -21.57 -14.19
C PHE A 386 -25.93 -22.35 -12.87
N TRP A 387 -25.30 -21.83 -11.81
CA TRP A 387 -25.27 -22.50 -10.51
C TRP A 387 -26.65 -22.58 -9.86
N THR A 388 -27.41 -21.48 -9.92
CA THR A 388 -28.78 -21.44 -9.39
C THR A 388 -29.66 -22.48 -10.08
N THR A 389 -29.67 -22.51 -11.42
CA THR A 389 -30.49 -23.46 -12.19
C THR A 389 -30.11 -24.91 -11.91
N ASN A 390 -28.82 -25.18 -11.71
CA ASN A 390 -28.35 -26.52 -11.40
C ASN A 390 -28.92 -27.04 -10.06
N ILE A 391 -28.97 -26.20 -9.02
CA ILE A 391 -29.58 -26.56 -7.73
C ILE A 391 -31.12 -26.66 -7.86
N GLU A 392 -31.75 -25.69 -8.53
CA GLU A 392 -33.22 -25.64 -8.68
C GLU A 392 -33.78 -26.76 -9.58
N SER A 393 -32.94 -27.38 -10.43
CA SER A 393 -33.33 -28.56 -11.23
C SER A 393 -33.83 -29.75 -10.40
N CYS A 394 -33.50 -29.79 -9.11
CA CYS A 394 -33.97 -30.79 -8.16
C CYS A 394 -35.41 -30.56 -7.65
N GLY A 395 -36.01 -29.39 -7.90
CA GLY A 395 -37.31 -29.02 -7.34
C GLY A 395 -37.34 -29.12 -5.81
N THR A 396 -38.27 -29.88 -5.25
CA THR A 396 -38.43 -30.07 -3.79
C THR A 396 -37.65 -31.27 -3.22
N ASP A 397 -36.87 -31.99 -4.04
CA ASP A 397 -36.08 -33.13 -3.56
C ASP A 397 -34.88 -32.66 -2.71
N VAL A 398 -34.99 -32.85 -1.39
CA VAL A 398 -34.00 -32.41 -0.41
C VAL A 398 -32.65 -33.11 -0.60
N GLN A 399 -32.64 -34.40 -0.92
CA GLN A 399 -31.39 -35.16 -1.10
C GLN A 399 -30.67 -34.72 -2.39
N CYS A 400 -31.44 -34.52 -3.47
CA CYS A 400 -30.89 -33.97 -4.71
C CYS A 400 -30.30 -32.57 -4.49
N ARG A 401 -31.01 -31.68 -3.78
CA ARG A 401 -30.52 -30.33 -3.49
C ARG A 401 -29.27 -30.31 -2.61
N GLU A 402 -29.22 -31.15 -1.57
CA GLU A 402 -28.02 -31.28 -0.72
C GLU A 402 -26.81 -31.66 -1.58
N VAL A 403 -26.95 -32.68 -2.43
CA VAL A 403 -25.90 -33.12 -3.35
C VAL A 403 -25.48 -32.00 -4.30
N LYS A 404 -26.44 -31.30 -4.94
CA LYS A 404 -26.13 -30.19 -5.86
C LYS A 404 -25.43 -29.02 -5.18
N ARG A 405 -25.76 -28.72 -3.92
CA ARG A 405 -25.07 -27.69 -3.13
C ARG A 405 -23.63 -28.10 -2.85
N ILE A 406 -23.41 -29.33 -2.37
CA ILE A 406 -22.07 -29.90 -2.16
C ILE A 406 -21.22 -29.83 -3.44
N ASP A 407 -21.80 -30.21 -4.58
CA ASP A 407 -21.11 -30.17 -5.88
C ASP A 407 -20.80 -28.76 -6.36
N THR A 408 -21.76 -27.86 -6.24
CA THR A 408 -21.59 -26.44 -6.61
C THR A 408 -20.43 -25.87 -5.83
N SER A 409 -20.45 -26.06 -4.52
CA SER A 409 -19.40 -25.65 -3.60
C SER A 409 -18.02 -26.21 -3.96
N ALA A 410 -17.90 -27.52 -4.15
CA ALA A 410 -16.64 -28.14 -4.55
C ALA A 410 -16.17 -27.64 -5.94
N ALA A 411 -17.10 -27.37 -6.86
CA ALA A 411 -16.78 -26.91 -8.20
C ALA A 411 -16.13 -25.52 -8.22
N PHE A 412 -16.40 -24.63 -7.26
CA PHE A 412 -15.69 -23.36 -7.16
C PHE A 412 -14.19 -23.56 -6.95
N PHE A 413 -13.78 -24.46 -6.05
CA PHE A 413 -12.37 -24.81 -5.88
C PHE A 413 -11.78 -25.49 -7.12
N LEU A 414 -12.54 -26.38 -7.76
CA LEU A 414 -12.11 -27.12 -8.95
C LEU A 414 -12.11 -26.28 -10.23
N SER A 415 -12.70 -25.08 -10.19
CA SER A 415 -12.80 -24.20 -11.34
C SER A 415 -11.44 -23.77 -11.86
N ILE A 416 -11.35 -23.55 -13.18
CA ILE A 416 -10.14 -23.02 -13.82
C ILE A 416 -9.70 -21.72 -13.14
N GLU A 417 -10.66 -20.87 -12.76
CA GLU A 417 -10.41 -19.61 -12.08
C GLU A 417 -9.65 -19.85 -10.77
N PHE A 418 -10.22 -20.65 -9.86
CA PHE A 418 -9.60 -20.92 -8.56
C PHE A 418 -8.28 -21.69 -8.69
N GLN A 419 -8.20 -22.68 -9.58
CA GLN A 419 -6.99 -23.47 -9.81
C GLN A 419 -5.81 -22.61 -10.28
N ARG A 420 -6.09 -21.56 -11.07
CA ARG A 420 -5.07 -20.61 -11.57
C ARG A 420 -4.88 -19.39 -10.67
N THR A 421 -5.78 -19.12 -9.72
CA THR A 421 -5.64 -18.03 -8.74
C THR A 421 -5.31 -18.59 -7.35
N GLY A 422 -6.34 -18.91 -6.54
CA GLY A 422 -6.22 -19.38 -5.16
C GLY A 422 -5.26 -20.55 -4.98
N PHE A 423 -5.37 -21.58 -5.80
CA PHE A 423 -4.49 -22.74 -5.66
C PHE A 423 -3.05 -22.47 -6.12
N LEU A 424 -2.84 -21.55 -7.09
CA LEU A 424 -1.49 -21.10 -7.43
C LEU A 424 -0.89 -20.29 -6.26
N VAL A 425 -1.64 -19.35 -5.67
CA VAL A 425 -1.19 -18.58 -4.50
C VAL A 425 -0.78 -19.53 -3.37
N TYR A 426 -1.65 -20.50 -3.01
CA TYR A 426 -1.31 -21.50 -2.01
C TYR A 426 0.02 -22.22 -2.31
N ARG A 427 0.22 -22.64 -3.57
CA ARG A 427 1.44 -23.35 -4.00
C ARG A 427 2.68 -22.46 -3.97
N LEU A 428 2.58 -21.16 -4.27
CA LEU A 428 3.70 -20.21 -4.14
C LEU A 428 4.21 -20.17 -2.69
N TYR A 429 3.30 -20.08 -1.71
CA TYR A 429 3.65 -20.13 -0.29
C TYR A 429 4.33 -21.45 0.07
N ARG A 430 3.69 -22.58 -0.27
CA ARG A 430 4.20 -23.92 0.09
C ARG A 430 5.55 -24.24 -0.55
N ALA A 431 5.76 -23.82 -1.80
CA ALA A 431 6.99 -24.07 -2.55
C ALA A 431 8.19 -23.24 -2.07
N SER A 432 7.96 -22.17 -1.28
CA SER A 432 9.04 -21.20 -0.99
C SER A 432 9.18 -20.79 0.47
N LEU A 433 8.09 -20.67 1.23
CA LEU A 433 8.17 -20.15 2.59
C LEU A 433 8.15 -21.30 3.61
N PRO A 434 9.16 -21.42 4.48
CA PRO A 434 9.23 -22.50 5.46
C PRO A 434 8.25 -22.27 6.61
N ALA A 435 8.07 -23.31 7.43
CA ALA A 435 7.27 -23.19 8.64
C ALA A 435 7.98 -22.27 9.63
N THR A 436 7.23 -21.31 10.18
CA THR A 436 7.70 -20.35 11.18
C THR A 436 6.62 -20.16 12.24
N ALA A 437 6.91 -19.46 13.34
CA ALA A 437 5.90 -19.11 14.33
C ALA A 437 4.70 -18.32 13.73
N PRO A 438 4.89 -17.27 12.91
CA PRO A 438 3.77 -16.58 12.25
C PRO A 438 3.17 -17.37 11.08
N ARG A 439 3.86 -18.40 10.58
CA ARG A 439 3.38 -19.28 9.51
C ARG A 439 3.54 -20.77 9.85
N PRO A 440 2.74 -21.29 10.79
CA PRO A 440 2.81 -22.69 11.15
C PRO A 440 2.58 -23.60 9.94
N ARG A 441 3.34 -24.70 9.87
CA ARG A 441 3.25 -25.71 8.81
C ARG A 441 3.49 -25.17 7.38
N ALA A 442 4.06 -23.97 7.25
CA ALA A 442 4.28 -23.30 5.97
C ALA A 442 2.97 -23.06 5.17
N LEU A 443 1.82 -23.04 5.84
CA LEU A 443 0.55 -22.70 5.20
C LEU A 443 0.42 -21.17 5.11
N PRO A 444 -0.06 -20.59 4.00
CA PRO A 444 -0.42 -19.17 4.00
C PRO A 444 -1.41 -18.89 5.14
N ARG A 445 -1.36 -17.69 5.73
CA ARG A 445 -2.42 -17.21 6.63
C ARG A 445 -3.59 -16.65 5.82
N TYR A 446 -4.78 -16.58 6.41
CA TYR A 446 -5.99 -16.14 5.70
C TYR A 446 -5.81 -14.78 5.02
N ARG A 447 -5.36 -13.75 5.73
CA ARG A 447 -5.15 -12.40 5.16
C ARG A 447 -4.04 -12.36 4.10
N GLU A 448 -3.00 -13.18 4.25
CA GLU A 448 -1.94 -13.33 3.24
C GLU A 448 -2.50 -13.91 1.94
N PHE A 449 -3.32 -14.95 2.07
CA PHE A 449 -4.00 -15.61 0.96
C PHE A 449 -4.96 -14.65 0.26
N VAL A 450 -5.80 -13.92 1.01
CA VAL A 450 -6.75 -12.95 0.44
C VAL A 450 -6.02 -11.84 -0.34
N ARG A 451 -4.98 -11.24 0.23
CA ARG A 451 -4.15 -10.22 -0.46
C ARG A 451 -3.64 -10.70 -1.82
N ASP A 452 -3.05 -11.88 -1.84
CA ASP A 452 -2.37 -12.38 -3.03
C ASP A 452 -3.39 -12.90 -4.05
N THR A 453 -4.52 -13.48 -3.60
CA THR A 453 -5.63 -13.88 -4.48
C THR A 453 -6.35 -12.70 -5.12
N GLN A 454 -6.58 -11.62 -4.38
CA GLN A 454 -7.11 -10.36 -4.91
C GLN A 454 -6.16 -9.70 -5.92
N THR A 455 -4.85 -9.93 -5.80
CA THR A 455 -3.88 -9.45 -6.79
C THR A 455 -3.96 -10.26 -8.08
N ILE A 456 -3.91 -11.59 -8.00
CA ILE A 456 -3.91 -12.45 -9.20
C ILE A 456 -5.27 -12.45 -9.92
N GLY A 457 -6.39 -12.35 -9.17
CA GLY A 457 -7.75 -12.36 -9.72
C GLY A 457 -8.28 -11.01 -10.19
N ARG A 458 -7.52 -9.92 -10.03
CA ARG A 458 -8.00 -8.55 -10.28
C ARG A 458 -8.54 -8.37 -11.71
N GLY A 459 -9.85 -8.11 -11.81
CA GLY A 459 -10.55 -7.90 -13.09
C GLY A 459 -10.71 -9.16 -13.96
N VAL A 460 -10.31 -10.33 -13.46
CA VAL A 460 -10.42 -11.59 -14.20
C VAL A 460 -11.83 -12.15 -14.07
N ILE A 461 -12.48 -12.37 -15.20
CA ILE A 461 -13.73 -13.13 -15.30
C ILE A 461 -13.50 -14.19 -16.38
N VAL A 462 -13.41 -15.45 -15.97
CA VAL A 462 -13.12 -16.54 -16.91
C VAL A 462 -14.22 -16.64 -17.97
N GLY A 463 -13.81 -16.70 -19.24
CA GLY A 463 -14.71 -16.74 -20.38
C GLY A 463 -14.94 -15.37 -21.05
N ASN A 464 -14.61 -14.26 -20.38
CA ASN A 464 -14.65 -12.93 -21.01
C ASN A 464 -13.46 -12.75 -21.96
N PRO A 465 -13.62 -12.09 -23.12
CA PRO A 465 -12.49 -11.85 -24.04
C PRO A 465 -11.27 -11.22 -23.34
N GLY A 466 -10.10 -11.85 -23.48
CA GLY A 466 -8.84 -11.34 -22.93
C GLY A 466 -8.51 -11.76 -21.49
N TRP A 467 -9.34 -12.60 -20.86
CA TRP A 467 -9.16 -13.00 -19.47
C TRP A 467 -7.85 -13.77 -19.22
N GLU A 468 -7.39 -14.60 -20.17
CA GLU A 468 -6.15 -15.36 -20.03
C GLU A 468 -4.92 -14.46 -19.98
N GLN A 469 -4.89 -13.42 -20.83
CA GLN A 469 -3.80 -12.45 -20.87
C GLN A 469 -3.77 -11.58 -19.61
N LEU A 470 -4.94 -11.16 -19.14
CA LEU A 470 -5.05 -10.40 -17.89
C LEU A 470 -4.60 -11.24 -16.70
N LEU A 471 -5.06 -12.49 -16.59
CA LEU A 471 -4.64 -13.40 -15.54
C LEU A 471 -3.14 -13.68 -15.59
N GLU A 472 -2.57 -13.87 -16.78
CA GLU A 472 -1.13 -14.05 -16.95
C GLU A 472 -0.34 -12.81 -16.50
N ALA A 473 -0.77 -11.60 -16.88
CA ALA A 473 -0.15 -10.35 -16.44
C ALA A 473 -0.20 -10.22 -14.91
N ASN A 474 -1.38 -10.44 -14.30
CA ASN A 474 -1.54 -10.41 -12.85
C ASN A 474 -0.67 -11.46 -12.14
N THR A 475 -0.52 -12.65 -12.74
CA THR A 475 0.32 -13.74 -12.21
C THR A 475 1.79 -13.33 -12.20
N VAL A 476 2.29 -12.77 -13.31
CA VAL A 476 3.68 -12.29 -13.41
C VAL A 476 3.94 -11.18 -12.39
N ASP A 477 3.04 -10.21 -12.29
CA ASP A 477 3.14 -9.09 -11.33
C ASP A 477 3.18 -9.58 -9.88
N LEU A 478 2.29 -10.52 -9.53
CA LEU A 478 2.26 -11.11 -8.19
C LEU A 478 3.59 -11.80 -7.87
N ILE A 479 4.09 -12.67 -8.75
CA ILE A 479 5.27 -13.49 -8.46
C ILE A 479 6.55 -12.62 -8.43
N ASN A 480 6.65 -11.61 -9.30
CA ASN A 480 7.74 -10.64 -9.25
C ASN A 480 7.76 -9.89 -7.91
N SER A 481 6.60 -9.44 -7.44
CA SER A 481 6.47 -8.81 -6.12
C SER A 481 6.74 -9.79 -4.99
N PHE A 482 6.32 -11.06 -5.12
CA PHE A 482 6.47 -12.09 -4.11
C PHE A 482 7.96 -12.37 -3.82
N VAL A 483 8.77 -12.52 -4.87
CA VAL A 483 10.21 -12.82 -4.72
C VAL A 483 11.04 -11.63 -4.22
N SER A 484 10.46 -10.43 -4.17
CA SER A 484 11.09 -9.23 -3.62
C SER A 484 10.68 -8.93 -2.18
N ARG A 485 9.77 -9.71 -1.57
CA ARG A 485 9.36 -9.50 -0.17
C ARG A 485 10.49 -9.83 0.79
N ASP A 486 10.58 -9.09 1.89
CA ASP A 486 11.62 -9.30 2.91
C ASP A 486 11.64 -10.74 3.45
N GLU A 487 10.47 -11.33 3.68
CA GLU A 487 10.36 -12.73 4.11
C GLU A 487 10.91 -13.73 3.09
N PHE A 488 10.73 -13.43 1.80
CA PHE A 488 11.27 -14.26 0.73
C PHE A 488 12.78 -14.07 0.64
N LEU A 489 13.26 -12.83 0.68
CA LEU A 489 14.70 -12.51 0.60
C LEU A 489 15.46 -12.99 1.84
N ALA A 490 14.83 -13.03 3.01
CA ALA A 490 15.39 -13.63 4.21
C ALA A 490 15.63 -15.14 4.03
N ASN A 491 14.73 -15.85 3.34
CA ASN A 491 14.91 -17.26 3.04
C ASN A 491 15.78 -17.50 1.79
N TYR A 492 15.74 -16.61 0.81
CA TYR A 492 16.49 -16.72 -0.43
C TYR A 492 17.29 -15.44 -0.68
N PRO A 493 18.39 -15.18 0.03
CA PRO A 493 19.21 -14.00 -0.20
C PRO A 493 19.69 -13.89 -1.64
N LEU A 494 19.88 -12.66 -2.13
CA LEU A 494 20.42 -12.41 -3.48
C LEU A 494 21.86 -12.94 -3.65
N THR A 495 22.53 -13.31 -2.56
CA THR A 495 23.87 -13.91 -2.56
C THR A 495 23.88 -15.41 -2.89
N LEU A 496 22.71 -16.08 -2.93
CA LEU A 496 22.63 -17.47 -3.35
C LEU A 496 23.00 -17.61 -4.84
N SER A 497 23.84 -18.59 -5.15
CA SER A 497 24.05 -19.01 -6.54
C SER A 497 22.76 -19.55 -7.16
N ALA A 498 22.68 -19.58 -8.49
CA ALA A 498 21.54 -20.15 -9.21
C ALA A 498 21.23 -21.58 -8.78
N ALA A 499 22.27 -22.41 -8.62
CA ALA A 499 22.16 -23.78 -8.10
C ALA A 499 21.53 -23.82 -6.70
N GLN A 500 22.09 -23.06 -5.75
CA GLN A 500 21.59 -23.03 -4.38
C GLN A 500 20.14 -22.53 -4.29
N TYR A 501 19.75 -21.54 -5.10
CA TYR A 501 18.38 -21.05 -5.15
C TYR A 501 17.40 -22.12 -5.63
N VAL A 502 17.70 -22.78 -6.76
CA VAL A 502 16.86 -23.85 -7.33
C VAL A 502 16.79 -25.04 -6.37
N ASP A 503 17.91 -25.48 -5.81
CA ASP A 503 17.97 -26.63 -4.91
C ASP A 503 17.18 -26.38 -3.62
N LYS A 504 17.24 -25.15 -3.09
CA LYS A 504 16.49 -24.78 -1.88
C LYS A 504 14.99 -24.73 -2.15
N LEU A 505 14.54 -24.20 -3.28
CA LEU A 505 13.14 -24.27 -3.69
C LEU A 505 12.68 -25.71 -3.90
N ASN A 506 13.48 -26.53 -4.60
CA ASN A 506 13.15 -27.92 -4.85
C ASN A 506 13.01 -28.70 -3.54
N THR A 507 13.94 -28.50 -2.60
CA THR A 507 13.89 -29.13 -1.27
C THR A 507 12.63 -28.74 -0.52
N GLN A 508 12.28 -27.45 -0.52
CA GLN A 508 11.05 -26.94 0.10
C GLN A 508 9.79 -27.54 -0.54
N ALA A 509 9.79 -27.72 -1.86
CA ALA A 509 8.72 -28.37 -2.61
C ALA A 509 8.71 -29.91 -2.50
N GLY A 510 9.60 -30.52 -1.71
CA GLY A 510 9.64 -31.97 -1.50
C GLY A 510 10.46 -32.76 -2.54
N GLY A 511 11.37 -32.11 -3.26
CA GLY A 511 12.27 -32.76 -4.22
C GLY A 511 11.59 -33.16 -5.53
N VAL A 512 10.62 -32.37 -5.99
CA VAL A 512 9.74 -32.69 -7.13
C VAL A 512 10.39 -32.57 -8.50
N LEU A 513 11.49 -31.83 -8.62
CA LEU A 513 12.21 -31.68 -9.88
C LEU A 513 13.10 -32.88 -10.15
N THR A 514 13.06 -33.38 -11.38
CA THR A 514 14.07 -34.29 -11.92
C THR A 514 15.41 -33.56 -12.07
N THR A 515 16.51 -34.31 -12.16
CA THR A 515 17.86 -33.73 -12.40
C THR A 515 17.88 -32.87 -13.65
N THR A 516 17.23 -33.30 -14.74
CA THR A 516 17.17 -32.55 -16.00
C THR A 516 16.40 -31.24 -15.86
N GLU A 517 15.24 -31.24 -15.20
CA GLU A 517 14.46 -30.00 -14.96
C GLU A 517 15.24 -29.03 -14.07
N ARG A 518 15.85 -29.56 -13.00
CA ARG A 518 16.69 -28.77 -12.10
C ARG A 518 17.83 -28.10 -12.85
N ASP A 519 18.58 -28.85 -13.65
CA ASP A 519 19.74 -28.32 -14.39
C ASP A 519 19.31 -27.30 -15.45
N ALA A 520 18.16 -27.50 -16.09
CA ALA A 520 17.59 -26.52 -17.02
C ALA A 520 17.25 -25.19 -16.32
N LEU A 521 16.64 -25.22 -15.13
CA LEU A 521 16.32 -24.01 -14.37
C LEU A 521 17.58 -23.27 -13.89
N VAL A 522 18.60 -24.02 -13.43
CA VAL A 522 19.89 -23.42 -13.05
C VAL A 522 20.56 -22.76 -14.25
N ASN A 523 20.64 -23.46 -15.38
CA ASN A 523 21.21 -22.90 -16.60
C ASN A 523 20.41 -21.68 -17.10
N GLY A 524 19.08 -21.72 -17.01
CA GLY A 524 18.21 -20.61 -17.35
C GLY A 524 18.51 -19.35 -16.52
N LEU A 525 18.75 -19.48 -15.21
CA LEU A 525 19.16 -18.35 -14.37
C LEU A 525 20.54 -17.82 -14.73
N VAL A 526 21.51 -18.71 -14.99
CA VAL A 526 22.89 -18.32 -15.37
C VAL A 526 22.91 -17.59 -16.72
N THR A 527 22.09 -18.06 -17.67
CA THR A 527 21.98 -17.48 -19.02
C THR A 527 20.96 -16.35 -19.12
N GLN A 528 20.34 -15.94 -18.00
CA GLN A 528 19.30 -14.90 -17.93
C GLN A 528 18.05 -15.16 -18.78
N GLN A 529 17.80 -16.42 -19.14
CA GLN A 529 16.54 -16.86 -19.74
C GLN A 529 15.44 -17.08 -18.69
N GLU A 530 15.85 -17.25 -17.43
CA GLU A 530 14.96 -17.31 -16.28
C GLU A 530 15.29 -16.19 -15.31
N SER A 531 14.26 -15.77 -14.58
CA SER A 531 14.38 -14.98 -13.37
C SER A 531 14.08 -15.84 -12.15
N ARG A 532 14.35 -15.31 -10.96
CA ARG A 532 13.96 -15.96 -9.70
C ARG A 532 12.45 -16.20 -9.63
N ALA A 533 11.66 -15.26 -10.14
CA ALA A 533 10.20 -15.37 -10.22
C ALA A 533 9.75 -16.50 -11.15
N THR A 534 10.32 -16.60 -12.35
CA THR A 534 9.93 -17.65 -13.31
C THR A 534 10.33 -19.04 -12.83
N VAL A 535 11.49 -19.18 -12.16
CA VAL A 535 11.87 -20.44 -11.49
C VAL A 535 10.89 -20.81 -10.37
N LEU A 536 10.54 -19.87 -9.48
CA LEU A 536 9.56 -20.12 -8.41
C LEU A 536 8.22 -20.59 -8.99
N ARG A 537 7.74 -19.92 -10.05
CA ARG A 537 6.51 -20.30 -10.74
C ARG A 537 6.57 -21.73 -11.25
N LYS A 538 7.64 -22.11 -11.96
CA LYS A 538 7.80 -23.46 -12.51
C LYS A 538 7.85 -24.55 -11.43
N VAL A 539 8.43 -24.27 -10.27
CA VAL A 539 8.39 -25.19 -9.12
C VAL A 539 6.97 -25.29 -8.55
N ALA A 540 6.29 -24.15 -8.35
CA ALA A 540 4.92 -24.12 -7.82
C ALA A 540 3.90 -24.77 -8.78
N GLU A 541 4.13 -24.70 -10.09
CA GLU A 541 3.29 -25.30 -11.13
C GLU A 541 3.70 -26.73 -11.51
N ASN A 542 4.75 -27.29 -10.90
CA ASN A 542 5.15 -28.67 -11.14
C ASN A 542 3.99 -29.63 -10.83
N VAL A 543 3.73 -30.59 -11.74
CA VAL A 543 2.56 -31.49 -11.65
C VAL A 543 2.62 -32.37 -10.40
N THR A 544 3.79 -32.91 -10.08
CA THR A 544 3.98 -33.75 -8.88
C THR A 544 3.70 -32.94 -7.62
N PHE A 545 4.23 -31.72 -7.54
CA PHE A 545 3.97 -30.82 -6.42
C PHE A 545 2.49 -30.44 -6.28
N THR A 546 1.88 -30.08 -7.41
CA THR A 546 0.47 -29.70 -7.49
C THR A 546 -0.42 -30.84 -6.98
N ASN A 547 -0.17 -32.08 -7.41
CA ASN A 547 -0.93 -33.24 -6.96
C ASN A 547 -0.70 -33.54 -5.47
N ALA A 548 0.54 -33.44 -4.99
CA ALA A 548 0.89 -33.71 -3.59
C ALA A 548 0.25 -32.71 -2.60
N GLU A 549 -0.04 -31.50 -3.06
CA GLU A 549 -0.59 -30.42 -2.26
C GLU A 549 -2.11 -30.28 -2.38
N PHE A 550 -2.75 -30.95 -3.34
CA PHE A 550 -4.17 -30.77 -3.67
C PHE A 550 -5.09 -30.97 -2.46
N ASN A 551 -5.03 -32.13 -1.79
CA ASN A 551 -5.91 -32.43 -0.66
C ASN A 551 -5.67 -31.46 0.51
N ARG A 552 -4.42 -31.07 0.75
CA ARG A 552 -4.08 -30.11 1.82
C ARG A 552 -4.64 -28.73 1.54
N ALA A 553 -4.52 -28.26 0.30
CA ALA A 553 -5.12 -27.01 -0.13
C ALA A 553 -6.64 -27.07 -0.06
N PHE A 554 -7.25 -28.17 -0.52
CA PHE A 554 -8.71 -28.33 -0.50
C PHE A 554 -9.28 -28.24 0.91
N VAL A 555 -8.63 -28.86 1.90
CA VAL A 555 -8.99 -28.72 3.32
C VAL A 555 -8.79 -27.29 3.82
N LEU A 556 -7.66 -26.65 3.51
CA LEU A 556 -7.41 -25.27 3.93
C LEU A 556 -8.48 -24.30 3.39
N MET A 557 -8.94 -24.52 2.16
CA MET A 557 -9.98 -23.67 1.54
C MET A 557 -11.35 -23.84 2.19
N GLN A 558 -11.60 -24.90 2.94
CA GLN A 558 -12.81 -24.97 3.75
C GLN A 558 -12.76 -23.93 4.90
N TYR A 559 -11.58 -23.71 5.50
CA TYR A 559 -11.38 -22.71 6.54
C TYR A 559 -11.38 -21.29 5.96
N PHE A 560 -10.70 -21.06 4.83
CA PHE A 560 -10.63 -19.74 4.22
C PHE A 560 -11.92 -19.30 3.54
N GLY A 561 -12.56 -20.20 2.80
CA GLY A 561 -13.82 -19.93 2.11
C GLY A 561 -14.96 -19.75 3.11
N TYR A 562 -15.24 -20.79 3.90
CA TYR A 562 -16.44 -20.79 4.75
C TYR A 562 -16.24 -20.08 6.08
N LEU A 563 -15.11 -20.31 6.76
CA LEU A 563 -14.90 -19.84 8.13
C LEU A 563 -14.12 -18.52 8.22
N ARG A 564 -13.61 -18.03 7.08
CA ARG A 564 -12.88 -16.75 6.95
C ARG A 564 -11.71 -16.60 7.94
N ARG A 565 -11.00 -17.69 8.23
CA ARG A 565 -9.89 -17.72 9.21
C ARG A 565 -8.87 -18.82 8.94
N SER A 566 -7.70 -18.73 9.56
CA SER A 566 -6.76 -19.86 9.59
C SER A 566 -7.23 -20.98 10.53
N PRO A 567 -6.84 -22.25 10.28
CA PRO A 567 -7.38 -23.38 11.04
C PRO A 567 -7.12 -23.34 12.55
N ASP A 568 -6.02 -22.70 12.95
CA ASP A 568 -5.56 -22.50 14.33
C ASP A 568 -5.96 -21.15 14.92
N ASP A 569 -6.69 -20.31 14.18
CA ASP A 569 -7.27 -19.09 14.73
C ASP A 569 -8.51 -19.40 15.59
N ALA A 570 -8.81 -18.52 16.54
CA ALA A 570 -9.99 -18.62 17.38
C ALA A 570 -11.27 -18.83 16.53
N PRO A 571 -12.16 -19.76 16.93
CA PRO A 571 -12.24 -20.40 18.26
C PRO A 571 -11.29 -21.60 18.48
N ASN A 572 -10.55 -22.03 17.46
CA ASN A 572 -9.51 -23.06 17.62
C ASN A 572 -8.21 -22.44 18.18
N THR A 573 -7.31 -23.31 18.62
CA THR A 573 -5.96 -22.90 19.10
C THR A 573 -4.85 -23.79 18.54
N ASN A 574 -5.21 -24.71 17.64
CA ASN A 574 -4.33 -25.72 17.06
C ASN A 574 -4.88 -26.21 15.70
N PHE A 575 -4.22 -27.22 15.12
CA PHE A 575 -4.55 -27.76 13.80
C PHE A 575 -5.35 -29.09 13.86
N ASP A 576 -5.91 -29.48 15.01
CA ASP A 576 -6.53 -30.80 15.18
C ASP A 576 -7.70 -31.01 14.19
N GLY A 577 -8.53 -29.97 14.00
CA GLY A 577 -9.62 -30.01 13.02
C GLY A 577 -9.10 -30.11 11.58
N PHE A 578 -7.99 -29.43 11.27
CA PHE A 578 -7.36 -29.50 9.95
C PHE A 578 -6.80 -30.90 9.69
N ASP A 579 -6.11 -31.49 10.66
CA ASP A 579 -5.54 -32.83 10.56
C ASP A 579 -6.60 -33.91 10.46
N PHE A 580 -7.69 -33.77 11.21
CA PHE A 580 -8.85 -34.65 11.09
C PHE A 580 -9.41 -34.67 9.67
N TRP A 581 -9.69 -33.49 9.09
CA TRP A 581 -10.26 -33.41 7.75
C TRP A 581 -9.29 -33.85 6.66
N LEU A 582 -8.01 -33.53 6.79
CA LEU A 582 -6.99 -34.01 5.86
C LEU A 582 -6.84 -35.53 5.91
N ALA A 583 -6.82 -36.13 7.11
CA ALA A 583 -6.77 -37.58 7.27
C ALA A 583 -8.02 -38.25 6.66
N LYS A 584 -9.22 -37.70 6.95
CA LYS A 584 -10.49 -38.22 6.41
C LYS A 584 -10.53 -38.12 4.88
N LEU A 585 -10.16 -36.98 4.31
CA LEU A 585 -10.13 -36.80 2.85
C LEU A 585 -9.15 -37.77 2.17
N ASN A 586 -7.97 -37.97 2.77
CA ASN A 586 -6.99 -38.95 2.26
C ASN A 586 -7.50 -40.40 2.35
N GLN A 587 -8.22 -40.75 3.42
CA GLN A 587 -8.85 -42.08 3.57
C GLN A 587 -9.81 -42.40 2.42
N PHE A 588 -10.49 -41.39 1.88
CA PHE A 588 -11.40 -41.51 0.74
C PHE A 588 -10.74 -41.12 -0.59
N ASN A 589 -9.41 -41.14 -0.70
CA ASN A 589 -8.66 -40.83 -1.92
C ASN A 589 -9.01 -39.48 -2.56
N GLY A 590 -9.34 -38.46 -1.74
CA GLY A 590 -9.74 -37.14 -2.23
C GLY A 590 -11.24 -37.00 -2.56
N ASP A 591 -12.06 -38.04 -2.39
CA ASP A 591 -13.50 -37.95 -2.56
C ASP A 591 -14.13 -37.15 -1.42
N TYR A 592 -14.43 -35.88 -1.70
CA TYR A 592 -15.03 -34.95 -0.75
C TYR A 592 -16.47 -35.29 -0.35
N ARG A 593 -17.19 -36.08 -1.16
CA ARG A 593 -18.54 -36.54 -0.83
C ARG A 593 -18.47 -37.70 0.15
N ALA A 594 -17.65 -38.70 -0.14
CA ALA A 594 -17.44 -39.84 0.76
C ALA A 594 -16.80 -39.40 2.09
N ALA A 595 -15.93 -38.38 2.05
CA ALA A 595 -15.41 -37.75 3.27
C ALA A 595 -16.43 -36.86 4.00
N GLU A 596 -17.59 -36.56 3.39
CA GLU A 596 -18.61 -35.62 3.88
C GLU A 596 -18.05 -34.24 4.26
N MET A 597 -16.89 -33.87 3.70
CA MET A 597 -16.14 -32.73 4.20
C MET A 597 -16.84 -31.43 3.85
N VAL A 598 -17.11 -31.19 2.56
CA VAL A 598 -17.80 -29.99 2.10
C VAL A 598 -19.15 -29.84 2.81
N LYS A 599 -19.90 -30.95 2.91
CA LYS A 599 -21.18 -31.01 3.65
C LYS A 599 -21.05 -30.51 5.08
N ALA A 600 -20.01 -30.94 5.79
CA ALA A 600 -19.81 -30.55 7.19
C ALA A 600 -19.54 -29.05 7.35
N PHE A 601 -18.78 -28.43 6.44
CA PHE A 601 -18.49 -27.00 6.51
C PHE A 601 -19.70 -26.14 6.11
N ILE A 602 -20.38 -26.45 5.00
CA ILE A 602 -21.54 -25.66 4.53
C ILE A 602 -22.76 -25.77 5.45
N ASN A 603 -22.80 -26.77 6.33
CA ASN A 603 -23.84 -26.95 7.34
C ASN A 603 -23.35 -26.63 8.76
N SER A 604 -22.10 -26.22 8.93
CA SER A 604 -21.56 -25.86 10.24
C SER A 604 -22.29 -24.63 10.80
N ALA A 605 -22.48 -24.61 12.12
CA ALA A 605 -23.04 -23.43 12.79
C ALA A 605 -22.18 -22.19 12.53
N GLU A 606 -20.85 -22.33 12.51
CA GLU A 606 -19.92 -21.22 12.25
C GLU A 606 -20.14 -20.60 10.86
N TYR A 607 -20.33 -21.41 9.80
CA TYR A 607 -20.62 -20.88 8.46
C TYR A 607 -22.04 -20.28 8.38
N ARG A 608 -23.05 -20.99 8.89
CA ARG A 608 -24.44 -20.56 8.77
C ARG A 608 -24.73 -19.26 9.54
N ASN A 609 -24.13 -19.10 10.73
CA ASN A 609 -24.27 -17.92 11.56
C ASN A 609 -23.70 -16.64 10.92
N ARG A 610 -22.91 -16.74 9.83
CA ARG A 610 -22.50 -15.58 9.04
C ARG A 610 -23.67 -14.90 8.33
N PHE A 611 -24.80 -15.59 8.21
CA PHE A 611 -25.95 -15.12 7.42
C PHE A 611 -27.26 -15.08 8.20
N GLY A 612 -27.29 -15.58 9.44
CA GLY A 612 -28.51 -15.76 10.21
C GLY A 612 -28.51 -16.98 11.10
N SER A 613 -29.43 -17.00 12.07
CA SER A 613 -29.61 -18.10 13.04
C SER A 613 -30.33 -19.32 12.47
#